data_AF-A0A353M052-F1
#
_entry.id   AF-A0A353M052-F1
#
_cell.length_a   1.000
_cell.length_b   1.000
_cell.length_c   1.000
_cell.angle_alpha   90.00
_cell.angle_beta   90.00
_cell.angle_gamma   90.00
#
_symmetry.space_group_name_H-M   'P 1'
#
loop_
_entity.id
_entity.type
_entity.pdbx_description
1 polymer ?
#
loop_
_entity_poly.entity_id
_entity_poly.type
_entity_poly.pdbx_seq_one_letter_code
_entity_poly.pdbx_strand_id
1 'polypeptide(L)'
;MAESKYRKRFDNDYKREIVRLVDELGKSPTQVAEDIGVTPQTIRSWVRKFGKEGSDAFPGKGKLHPADEELRQMKKTIKDLEEENLILKKAMAIFTKDGK
;
A
#
# COMPACT_ATOMS: atom_id res chain seq x y z
N MET A 1 -0.47 28.47 20.50
CA MET A 1 0.41 27.31 20.23
C MET A 1 -0.48 26.18 19.76
N ALA A 2 -0.32 25.71 18.52
CA ALA A 2 -1.20 24.67 17.96
C ALA A 2 -0.86 23.33 18.63
N GLU A 3 -1.80 22.81 19.39
CA GLU A 3 -1.68 21.53 20.09
C GLU A 3 -1.41 20.42 19.06
N SER A 4 -0.29 19.73 19.21
CA SER A 4 0.06 18.54 18.43
C SER A 4 -0.96 17.46 18.75
N LYS A 5 -2.10 17.51 18.04
CA LYS A 5 -3.20 16.56 18.07
C LYS A 5 -2.64 15.21 17.63
N TYR A 6 -2.16 14.44 18.60
CA TYR A 6 -1.73 13.06 18.44
C TYR A 6 -2.60 12.39 17.40
N ARG A 7 -1.99 11.88 16.32
CA ARG A 7 -2.68 11.13 15.26
C ARG A 7 -3.44 9.99 15.94
N LYS A 8 -4.74 10.18 16.24
CA LYS A 8 -5.63 9.13 16.72
C LYS A 8 -5.51 7.99 15.70
N ARG A 9 -4.91 6.89 16.15
CA ARG A 9 -4.74 5.71 15.30
C ARG A 9 -6.07 4.98 15.32
N PHE A 10 -6.81 5.13 14.23
CA PHE A 10 -8.01 4.34 14.00
C PHE A 10 -7.61 2.96 13.51
N ASP A 11 -8.21 1.95 14.14
CA ASP A 11 -8.10 0.57 13.70
C ASP A 11 -8.66 0.40 12.27
N ASN A 12 -8.21 -0.64 11.57
CA ASN A 12 -8.65 -0.88 10.21
C ASN A 12 -10.12 -1.28 10.14
N ASP A 13 -10.62 -2.06 11.09
CA ASP A 13 -12.04 -2.41 11.17
C ASP A 13 -12.89 -1.18 11.44
N TYR A 14 -12.39 -0.29 12.30
CA TYR A 14 -13.05 0.98 12.57
C TYR A 14 -13.16 1.86 11.31
N LYS A 15 -12.10 1.98 10.50
CA LYS A 15 -12.17 2.74 9.24
C LYS A 15 -13.14 2.13 8.24
N ARG A 16 -13.23 0.79 8.18
CA ARG A 16 -14.19 0.09 7.30
C ARG A 16 -15.62 0.42 7.69
N GLU A 17 -15.94 0.37 8.98
CA GLU A 17 -17.28 0.71 9.48
C GLU A 17 -17.63 2.18 9.18
N ILE A 18 -16.68 3.10 9.34
CA ILE A 18 -16.88 4.51 9.00
C ILE A 18 -17.16 4.72 7.51
N VAL A 19 -16.46 4.01 6.63
CA VAL A 19 -16.74 4.06 5.20
C VAL A 19 -18.13 3.49 4.91
N ARG A 20 -18.49 2.38 5.53
CA ARG A 20 -19.81 1.75 5.39
C ARG A 20 -20.95 2.70 5.79
N LEU A 21 -20.79 3.43 6.89
CA LEU A 21 -21.75 4.42 7.36
C LEU A 21 -22.00 5.55 6.34
N VAL A 22 -20.99 5.91 5.56
CA VAL A 22 -21.08 6.98 4.56
C VAL A 22 -21.60 6.44 3.22
N ASP A 23 -21.09 5.28 2.79
CA ASP A 23 -21.35 4.73 1.45
C ASP A 23 -22.66 3.93 1.39
N GLU A 24 -22.92 3.05 2.36
CA GLU A 24 -24.15 2.24 2.40
C GLU A 24 -25.31 2.96 3.07
N LEU A 25 -25.03 3.68 4.17
CA LEU A 25 -26.06 4.30 5.01
C LEU A 25 -26.26 5.80 4.71
N GLY A 26 -25.53 6.34 3.73
CA GLY A 26 -25.72 7.70 3.23
C GLY A 26 -25.45 8.81 4.25
N LYS A 27 -24.72 8.54 5.33
CA LYS A 27 -24.44 9.56 6.34
C LYS A 27 -23.50 10.63 5.78
N SER A 28 -23.74 11.88 6.18
CA SER A 28 -22.90 13.00 5.79
C SER A 28 -21.46 12.81 6.29
N PRO A 29 -20.43 12.92 5.42
CA PRO A 29 -19.03 12.88 5.83
C PRO A 29 -18.67 13.95 6.87
N THR A 30 -19.41 15.06 6.90
CA THR A 30 -19.21 16.14 7.88
C THR A 30 -19.69 15.71 9.25
N GLN A 31 -20.88 15.13 9.36
CA GLN A 31 -21.44 14.64 10.63
C GLN A 31 -20.56 13.54 11.22
N VAL A 32 -20.19 12.55 10.39
CA VAL A 32 -19.35 11.44 10.81
C VAL A 32 -17.96 11.92 11.26
N ALA A 33 -17.43 12.98 10.64
CA ALA A 33 -16.17 13.57 11.04
C ALA A 33 -16.23 14.26 12.40
N GLU A 34 -17.33 14.97 12.69
CA GLU A 34 -17.57 15.60 13.99
C GLU A 34 -17.70 14.56 15.10
N ASP A 35 -18.50 13.51 14.88
CA ASP A 35 -18.75 12.44 15.85
C ASP A 35 -17.46 11.74 16.31
N ILE A 36 -16.49 11.55 15.41
CA ILE A 36 -15.23 10.85 15.69
C ILE A 36 -14.04 11.80 15.91
N GLY A 37 -14.26 13.11 15.76
CA GLY A 37 -13.27 14.16 15.97
C GLY A 37 -12.15 14.24 14.91
N VAL A 38 -12.45 13.91 13.66
CA VAL A 38 -11.54 14.07 12.50
C VAL A 38 -12.00 15.18 11.57
N THR A 39 -11.25 15.46 10.50
CA THR A 39 -11.70 16.39 9.47
C THR A 39 -12.58 15.68 8.43
N PRO A 40 -13.59 16.33 7.83
CA PRO A 40 -14.39 15.75 6.76
C PRO A 40 -13.56 15.27 5.56
N GLN A 41 -12.42 15.93 5.29
CA GLN A 41 -11.45 15.51 4.27
C GLN A 41 -10.89 14.10 4.54
N THR A 42 -10.68 13.75 5.81
CA THR A 42 -10.18 12.42 6.21
C THR A 42 -11.20 11.34 5.87
N ILE A 43 -12.47 11.57 6.17
CA ILE A 43 -13.58 10.66 5.85
C ILE A 43 -13.68 10.46 4.34
N ARG A 44 -13.71 11.56 3.56
CA ARG A 44 -13.74 11.48 2.08
C ARG A 44 -12.53 10.71 1.53
N SER A 45 -11.36 10.88 2.12
CA SER A 45 -10.17 10.12 1.72
C SER A 45 -10.31 8.63 2.01
N TRP A 46 -10.95 8.24 3.11
CA TRP A 46 -11.18 6.83 3.44
C TRP A 46 -12.18 6.20 2.47
N VAL A 47 -13.29 6.87 2.19
CA VAL A 47 -14.29 6.42 1.22
C VAL A 47 -13.65 6.25 -0.16
N ARG A 48 -12.87 7.24 -0.61
CA ARG A 48 -12.18 7.16 -1.92
C ARG A 48 -11.17 6.01 -2.00
N LYS A 49 -10.44 5.73 -0.93
CA LYS A 49 -9.48 4.63 -0.89
C LYS A 49 -10.20 3.28 -0.92
N PHE A 50 -11.24 3.14 -0.11
CA PHE A 50 -12.08 1.95 -0.08
C PHE A 50 -12.75 1.67 -1.43
N GLY A 51 -13.24 2.69 -2.13
CA GLY A 51 -13.80 2.52 -3.47
C GLY A 51 -12.79 2.07 -4.55
N LYS A 52 -11.47 2.25 -4.32
CA LYS A 52 -10.41 1.82 -5.25
C LYS A 52 -9.82 0.46 -4.89
N GLU A 53 -9.58 0.23 -3.60
CA GLU A 53 -8.79 -0.87 -3.08
C GLU A 53 -9.65 -1.88 -2.30
N GLY A 54 -10.94 -1.61 -2.11
CA GLY A 54 -11.89 -2.49 -1.42
C GLY A 54 -11.45 -2.84 0.00
N SER A 55 -11.48 -4.14 0.31
CA SER A 55 -11.03 -4.69 1.60
C SER A 55 -9.57 -4.40 1.93
N ASP A 56 -8.75 -4.14 0.90
CA ASP A 56 -7.30 -3.94 1.00
C ASP A 56 -6.92 -2.46 1.16
N ALA A 57 -7.91 -1.54 1.23
CA ALA A 57 -7.68 -0.10 1.33
C ALA A 57 -6.96 0.37 2.60
N PHE A 58 -6.91 -0.49 3.62
CA PHE A 58 -6.25 -0.20 4.89
C PHE A 58 -5.29 -1.33 5.29
N PRO A 59 -4.19 -1.55 4.55
CA PRO A 59 -3.16 -2.47 5.01
C PRO A 59 -2.53 -1.85 6.25
N GLY A 60 -2.52 -2.59 7.36
CA GLY A 60 -1.97 -2.11 8.63
C GLY A 60 -0.51 -1.64 8.49
N LYS A 61 -0.01 -0.88 9.47
CA LYS A 61 1.37 -0.35 9.42
C LYS A 61 2.38 -1.46 9.19
N GLY A 62 3.21 -1.32 8.15
CA GLY A 62 4.29 -2.27 7.81
C GLY A 62 3.91 -3.32 6.78
N LYS A 63 2.64 -3.40 6.36
CA LYS A 63 2.23 -4.22 5.23
C LYS A 63 2.12 -3.33 3.99
N LEU A 64 2.84 -3.71 2.93
CA LEU A 64 2.62 -3.15 1.60
C LEU A 64 1.23 -3.61 1.14
N HIS A 65 0.61 -2.86 0.22
CA HIS A 65 -0.57 -3.38 -0.46
C HIS A 65 -0.20 -4.73 -1.12
N PRO A 66 -1.07 -5.76 -1.16
CA PRO A 66 -0.72 -7.06 -1.75
C PRO A 66 -0.09 -6.93 -3.14
N ALA A 67 -0.67 -6.05 -3.98
CA ALA A 67 -0.13 -5.73 -5.31
C ALA A 67 1.31 -5.15 -5.27
N ASP A 68 1.65 -4.35 -4.25
CA ASP A 68 3.00 -3.81 -4.10
C ASP A 68 3.99 -4.89 -3.63
N GLU A 69 3.51 -5.87 -2.84
CA GLU A 69 4.33 -6.99 -2.38
C GLU A 69 4.72 -7.92 -3.54
N GLU A 70 3.77 -8.27 -4.40
CA GLU A 70 4.02 -9.03 -5.62
C GLU A 70 4.99 -8.30 -6.55
N LEU A 71 4.79 -6.98 -6.76
CA LEU A 71 5.69 -6.17 -7.58
C LEU A 71 7.12 -6.16 -7.03
N ARG A 72 7.27 -6.16 -5.69
CA ARG A 72 8.57 -6.20 -5.04
C ARG A 72 9.25 -7.57 -5.22
N GLN A 73 8.50 -8.66 -5.09
CA GLN A 73 9.01 -10.01 -5.32
C GLN A 73 9.45 -10.16 -6.79
N MET A 74 8.62 -9.74 -7.75
CA MET A 74 8.97 -9.77 -9.17
C MET A 74 10.24 -8.99 -9.47
N LYS A 75 10.37 -7.76 -8.94
CA LYS A 75 11.59 -6.94 -9.12
C LYS A 75 12.83 -7.61 -8.56
N LYS A 76 12.71 -8.32 -7.42
CA LYS A 76 13.82 -9.09 -6.85
C LYS A 76 14.22 -10.23 -7.77
N THR A 77 13.25 -11.04 -8.22
CA THR A 77 13.51 -12.16 -9.14
C THR A 77 14.16 -11.70 -10.44
N ILE A 78 13.70 -10.59 -11.03
CA ILE A 78 14.31 -10.04 -12.24
C ILE A 78 15.78 -9.67 -11.99
N LYS A 79 16.08 -9.00 -10.87
CA LYS A 79 17.45 -8.62 -10.53
C LYS A 79 18.35 -9.84 -10.35
N ASP A 80 17.87 -10.85 -9.64
CA ASP A 80 18.62 -12.08 -9.39
C ASP A 80 18.90 -12.81 -10.73
N LEU A 81 17.90 -12.91 -11.62
CA LEU A 81 18.06 -13.50 -12.96
C LEU A 81 18.99 -12.70 -13.88
N GLU A 82 18.97 -11.37 -13.79
CA GLU A 82 19.90 -10.50 -14.53
C GLU A 82 21.35 -10.72 -14.08
N GLU A 83 21.57 -10.86 -12.77
CA GLU A 83 22.88 -11.17 -12.20
C GLU A 83 23.39 -12.55 -12.62
N GLU A 84 22.54 -13.59 -12.54
CA GLU A 84 22.85 -14.95 -13.02
C GLU A 84 23.22 -14.95 -14.51
N ASN A 85 22.44 -14.28 -15.35
CA ASN A 85 22.75 -14.13 -16.77
C ASN A 85 24.08 -13.42 -17.01
N LEU A 86 24.40 -12.40 -16.21
CA LEU A 86 25.67 -11.69 -16.31
C LEU A 86 26.85 -12.61 -15.98
N ILE A 87 26.72 -13.44 -14.94
CA ILE A 87 27.73 -14.42 -14.55
C ILE A 87 27.91 -15.46 -15.67
N LEU A 88 26.81 -16.01 -16.20
CA LEU A 88 26.85 -17.00 -17.29
C LEU A 88 27.51 -16.43 -18.54
N LYS A 89 27.15 -15.19 -18.92
CA LYS A 89 27.78 -14.50 -20.06
C LYS A 89 29.28 -14.29 -19.85
N LYS A 90 29.71 -13.89 -18.64
CA LYS A 90 31.13 -13.75 -18.30
C LYS A 90 31.86 -15.09 -18.36
N ALA A 91 31.27 -16.15 -17.83
CA ALA A 91 31.84 -17.50 -17.89
C ALA A 91 32.02 -17.96 -19.34
N MET A 92 30.96 -17.85 -20.16
CA MET A 92 31.05 -18.18 -21.60
C MET A 92 32.15 -17.38 -22.31
N ALA A 93 32.27 -16.08 -22.03
CA ALA A 93 33.31 -15.25 -22.61
C ALA A 93 34.73 -15.69 -22.23
N ILE A 94 34.94 -16.23 -21.03
CA ILE A 94 36.23 -16.81 -20.61
C ILE A 94 36.47 -18.12 -21.38
N PHE A 95 35.52 -19.07 -21.32
CA PHE A 95 35.64 -20.37 -21.97
C PHE A 95 35.83 -20.29 -23.50
N THR A 96 35.23 -19.30 -24.16
CA THR A 96 35.38 -19.10 -25.62
C THR A 96 36.68 -18.40 -26.01
N LYS A 97 37.35 -17.71 -25.09
CA LYS A 97 38.57 -16.94 -25.35
C LYS A 97 39.85 -17.76 -25.12
N ASP A 98 39.80 -18.75 -24.24
CA ASP A 98 40.92 -19.66 -23.92
C ASP A 98 40.99 -20.91 -24.84
N GLY A 99 40.02 -21.08 -25.75
CA GLY A 99 39.95 -22.21 -26.69
C GLY A 99 40.68 -22.02 -28.02
N LYS A 100 41.66 -21.12 -28.11
CA LYS A 100 42.53 -20.92 -29.29
C LYS A 100 43.96 -21.33 -29.01
#